data_AF-A0A091KVD0-F1
#
_entry.id   AF-A0A091KVD0-F1
#
_cell.length_a   1.000
_cell.length_b   1.000
_cell.length_c   1.000
_cell.angle_alpha   90.00
_cell.angle_beta   90.00
_cell.angle_gamma   90.00
#
_symmetry.space_group_name_H-M   'P 1'
#
loop_
_entity.id
_entity.type
_entity.pdbx_description
1 polymer ?
#
loop_
_entity_poly.entity_id
_entity_poly.type
_entity_poly.pdbx_seq_one_letter_code
_entity_poly.pdbx_strand_id
1 'polypeptide(L)'
;FAREIGIDPETELELMWLAEEAIMAPLLAEWKPCKDTATGDIYYFNFATGQSTWDHPCDDPYRQLVVREREKLLALGSSNKEEKKDKKEKQ
;
A
#
# COMPACT_ATOMS: atom_id res chain seq x y z
N PHE A 1 5.16 -1.07 -8.68
CA PHE A 1 4.63 -0.86 -7.33
C PHE A 1 3.36 -1.64 -7.00
N ALA A 2 2.22 -1.51 -7.70
CA ALA A 2 1.00 -2.27 -7.35
C ALA A 2 1.24 -3.78 -7.14
N ARG A 3 1.94 -4.43 -8.10
CA ARG A 3 2.32 -5.85 -7.99
C ARG A 3 3.36 -6.15 -6.90
N GLU A 4 4.20 -5.19 -6.50
CA GLU A 4 5.21 -5.37 -5.43
C GLU A 4 4.56 -5.52 -4.06
N ILE A 5 3.49 -4.75 -3.83
CA ILE A 5 2.68 -4.80 -2.60
C ILE A 5 1.55 -5.83 -2.66
N GLY A 6 1.45 -6.58 -3.76
CA GLY A 6 0.50 -7.68 -3.94
C GLY A 6 -0.91 -7.25 -4.37
N ILE A 7 -1.06 -6.06 -4.97
CA ILE A 7 -2.33 -5.60 -5.55
C ILE A 7 -2.37 -5.97 -7.03
N ASP A 8 -3.46 -6.60 -7.44
CA ASP A 8 -3.73 -6.90 -8.84
C ASP A 8 -4.47 -5.73 -9.53
N PRO A 9 -3.85 -5.06 -10.53
CA PRO A 9 -4.41 -3.84 -11.12
C PRO A 9 -5.70 -4.05 -11.93
N GLU A 10 -6.06 -5.29 -12.25
CA GLU A 10 -7.26 -5.63 -13.03
C GLU A 10 -8.43 -6.07 -12.15
N THR A 11 -8.15 -6.65 -10.98
CA THR A 11 -9.17 -7.19 -10.06
C THR A 11 -9.37 -6.33 -8.82
N GLU A 12 -8.35 -5.53 -8.46
CA GLU A 12 -8.30 -4.74 -7.24
C GLU A 12 -8.11 -3.24 -7.57
N LEU A 13 -8.88 -2.72 -8.53
CA LEU A 13 -8.90 -1.28 -8.87
C LEU A 13 -9.27 -0.40 -7.65
N GLU A 14 -10.06 -0.91 -6.72
CA GLU A 14 -10.38 -0.20 -5.47
C GLU A 14 -9.20 -0.14 -4.49
N LEU A 15 -8.13 -0.90 -4.71
CA LEU A 15 -6.89 -0.85 -3.95
C LEU A 15 -5.78 -0.13 -4.72
N MET A 16 -5.96 0.17 -6.02
CA MET A 16 -4.97 0.88 -6.84
C MET A 16 -4.56 2.24 -6.27
N TRP A 17 -5.47 2.94 -5.57
CA TRP A 17 -5.14 4.21 -4.91
C TRP A 17 -4.06 4.02 -3.83
N LEU A 18 -3.95 2.85 -3.18
CA LEU A 18 -2.85 2.57 -2.25
C LEU A 18 -1.51 2.45 -2.98
N ALA A 19 -1.49 1.91 -4.21
CA ALA A 19 -0.28 1.83 -5.00
C ALA A 19 0.15 3.22 -5.51
N GLU A 20 -0.81 4.04 -5.96
CA GLU A 20 -0.54 5.43 -6.34
C GLU A 20 -0.11 6.27 -5.15
N GLU A 21 -0.80 6.13 -4.02
CA GLU A 21 -0.44 6.77 -2.77
C GLU A 21 0.89 6.26 -2.25
N ALA A 22 1.30 5.01 -2.48
CA ALA A 22 2.64 4.55 -2.11
C ALA A 22 3.77 5.17 -2.92
N ILE A 23 3.50 5.40 -4.21
CA ILE A 23 4.44 6.07 -5.11
C ILE A 23 4.49 7.57 -4.80
N MET A 24 3.35 8.18 -4.43
CA MET A 24 3.21 9.60 -4.15
C MET A 24 3.48 9.98 -2.69
N ALA A 25 3.35 9.03 -1.77
CA ALA A 25 3.53 9.25 -0.35
C ALA A 25 4.96 9.73 -0.12
N PRO A 26 5.18 10.54 0.92
CA PRO A 26 6.49 11.05 1.29
C PRO A 26 7.53 9.95 1.64
N LEU A 27 7.26 8.66 1.37
CA LEU A 27 8.23 7.58 1.40
C LEU A 27 9.47 7.85 0.52
N LEU A 28 9.37 8.68 -0.53
CA LEU A 28 10.55 9.13 -1.29
C LEU A 28 11.26 10.36 -0.70
N ALA A 29 10.67 11.08 0.26
CA ALA A 29 11.31 12.25 0.86
C ALA A 29 12.44 11.85 1.83
N GLU A 30 12.17 10.81 2.63
CA GLU A 30 13.04 10.44 3.75
C GLU A 30 13.93 9.23 3.44
N TRP A 31 13.53 8.32 2.55
CA TRP A 31 14.41 7.22 2.13
C TRP A 31 15.25 7.65 0.93
N LYS A 32 16.58 7.64 1.08
CA LYS A 32 17.50 7.94 -0.02
C LYS A 32 18.40 6.74 -0.30
N PRO A 33 18.65 6.43 -1.58
CA PRO A 33 19.68 5.48 -1.95
C PRO A 33 21.04 6.08 -1.57
N CYS A 34 21.71 5.44 -0.63
CA CYS A 34 23.07 5.74 -0.24
C CYS A 34 23.97 4.65 -0.80
N LYS A 35 25.15 5.05 -1.28
CA LYS A 35 26.18 4.11 -1.70
C LYS A 35 27.11 3.90 -0.52
N ASP A 36 27.28 2.65 -0.12
CA ASP A 36 28.27 2.29 0.87
C ASP A 36 29.67 2.52 0.31
N THR A 37 30.53 3.24 1.04
CA THR A 37 31.89 3.56 0.57
C THR A 37 32.87 2.40 0.77
N ALA A 38 32.52 1.40 1.59
CA ALA A 38 33.36 0.25 1.89
C ALA A 38 33.12 -0.92 0.92
N THR A 39 31.87 -1.20 0.55
CA THR A 39 31.51 -2.29 -0.38
C THR A 39 31.12 -1.79 -1.77
N GLY A 40 30.64 -0.56 -1.88
CA GLY A 40 30.12 0.00 -3.12
C GLY A 40 28.67 -0.35 -3.41
N ASP A 41 27.99 -1.03 -2.49
CA ASP A 41 26.59 -1.42 -2.64
C ASP A 41 25.62 -0.25 -2.39
N ILE A 42 24.45 -0.32 -3.02
CA ILE A 42 23.38 0.65 -2.81
C ILE A 42 22.47 0.13 -1.70
N TYR A 43 22.31 0.92 -0.65
CA TYR A 43 21.37 0.66 0.44
C TYR A 43 20.42 1.85 0.61
N TYR A 44 19.24 1.61 1.17
CA TYR A 44 18.25 2.67 1.42
C TYR A 44 18.36 3.14 2.86
N PHE A 45 18.55 4.44 3.07
CA PHE A 45 18.63 5.04 4.39
C PHE A 45 17.47 6.00 4.63
N ASN A 46 16.77 5.82 5.75
CA ASN A 46 15.70 6.69 6.21
C ASN A 46 16.25 7.84 7.04
N PHE A 47 16.14 9.06 6.54
CA PHE A 47 16.56 10.27 7.23
C PHE A 47 15.61 10.69 8.36
N ALA A 48 14.35 10.25 8.36
CA ALA A 48 13.37 10.53 9.41
C ALA A 48 13.51 9.59 10.61
N THR A 49 13.72 8.28 10.37
CA THR A 49 13.79 7.28 11.45
C THR A 49 15.21 6.84 11.79
N GLY A 50 16.19 7.15 10.94
CA GLY A 50 17.58 6.70 11.09
C GLY A 50 17.78 5.21 10.76
N GLN A 51 16.81 4.56 10.11
CA GLN A 51 16.89 3.14 9.75
C GLN A 51 17.58 2.94 8.39
N SER A 52 18.42 1.92 8.28
CA SER A 52 19.02 1.47 7.02
C SER A 52 18.45 0.11 6.64
N THR A 53 18.11 -0.07 5.36
CA THR A 53 17.66 -1.36 4.82
C THR A 53 18.32 -1.64 3.47
N TRP A 54 18.52 -2.93 3.22
CA TRP A 54 18.97 -3.44 1.92
C TRP A 54 17.77 -3.73 1.00
N ASP A 55 16.59 -3.99 1.58
CA ASP A 55 15.33 -4.22 0.90
C ASP A 55 14.49 -2.95 0.79
N HIS A 56 13.62 -2.87 -0.21
CA HIS A 56 12.82 -1.67 -0.47
C HIS A 56 11.88 -1.36 0.73
N PRO A 57 12.07 -0.22 1.42
CA PRO A 57 11.40 0.07 2.69
C PRO A 57 9.88 0.30 2.58
N CYS A 58 9.38 0.48 1.36
CA CYS A 58 7.96 0.67 1.10
C CYS A 58 7.19 -0.65 1.06
N ASP A 59 7.85 -1.81 1.00
CA ASP A 59 7.18 -3.07 0.71
C ASP A 59 6.39 -3.58 1.92
N ASP A 60 6.93 -3.41 3.13
CA ASP A 60 6.36 -3.95 4.37
C ASP A 60 5.10 -3.21 4.85
N PRO A 61 5.10 -1.86 5.01
CA PRO A 61 3.92 -1.15 5.49
C PRO A 61 2.77 -1.13 4.47
N TYR A 62 3.07 -1.08 3.17
CA TYR A 62 2.03 -1.09 2.15
C TYR A 62 1.41 -2.46 1.97
N ARG A 63 2.15 -3.56 2.11
CA ARG A 63 1.55 -4.90 2.17
C ARG A 63 0.54 -5.02 3.31
N GLN A 64 0.87 -4.50 4.49
CA GLN A 64 -0.06 -4.51 5.63
C GLN A 64 -1.29 -3.62 5.40
N LEU A 65 -1.11 -2.45 4.78
CA LEU A 65 -2.21 -1.56 4.37
C LEU A 65 -3.14 -2.23 3.36
N VAL A 66 -2.59 -2.92 2.36
CA VAL A 66 -3.35 -3.67 1.36
C VAL A 66 -4.20 -4.75 2.00
N VAL A 67 -3.62 -5.54 2.91
CA VAL A 67 -4.37 -6.56 3.66
C VAL A 67 -5.51 -5.93 4.46
N ARG A 68 -5.22 -4.86 5.22
CA ARG A 68 -6.23 -4.16 6.03
C ARG A 68 -7.35 -3.57 5.18
N GLU A 69 -7.02 -2.89 4.09
CA GLU A 69 -8.04 -2.26 3.25
C GLU A 69 -8.86 -3.29 2.49
N ARG A 70 -8.25 -4.42 2.10
CA ARG A 70 -8.98 -5.57 1.52
C ARG A 70 -9.97 -6.18 2.50
N GLU A 71 -9.57 -6.40 3.76
CA GLU A 71 -10.49 -6.85 4.80
C GLU A 71 -11.62 -5.84 5.04
N LYS A 72 -11.30 -4.55 5.03
CA LYS A 72 -12.27 -3.48 5.18
C LYS A 72 -13.24 -3.38 4.01
N LEU A 73 -12.80 -3.56 2.77
CA LEU A 73 -13.66 -3.63 1.59
C LEU A 73 -14.57 -4.87 1.63
N LEU A 74 -14.07 -6.01 2.11
CA LEU A 74 -14.88 -7.20 2.35
C LEU A 74 -15.94 -6.95 3.45
N ALA A 75 -15.58 -6.25 4.52
CA ALA A 75 -16.49 -5.87 5.59
C ALA A 75 -17.53 -4.82 5.13
N LEU A 76 -17.11 -3.80 4.37
CA LEU A 76 -17.97 -2.73 3.87
C LEU A 76 -18.89 -3.21 2.73
N GLY A 77 -18.41 -4.14 1.90
CA GLY A 77 -19.21 -4.85 0.90
C GLY A 77 -20.31 -5.71 1.51
N SER A 78 -20.16 -6.10 2.78
CA SER A 78 -21.23 -6.75 3.56
C SER A 78 -22.26 -5.73 4.06
N SER A 79 -21.83 -4.54 4.49
CA SER A 79 -22.75 -3.47 4.94
C SER A 79 -23.53 -2.80 3.81
N ASN A 80 -22.96 -2.70 2.61
CA ASN A 80 -23.63 -2.06 1.46
C ASN A 80 -24.62 -3.00 0.72
N LYS A 81 -24.63 -4.29 1.08
CA LYS A 81 -25.58 -5.28 0.53
C LYS A 81 -26.89 -5.33 1.31
N GLU A 82 -26.90 -4.93 2.57
CA GLU A 82 -28.12 -4.82 3.38
C GLU A 82 -28.90 -3.52 3.11
N GLU A 83 -28.24 -2.39 2.83
CA GLU A 83 -28.96 -1.12 2.63
C GLU A 83 -29.66 -0.99 1.24
N LYS A 84 -29.29 -1.83 0.26
CA LYS A 84 -30.00 -1.90 -1.04
C LYS A 84 -31.16 -2.90 -1.08
N LYS A 85 -31.40 -3.69 -0.02
CA LYS A 85 -32.55 -4.60 0.02
C LYS A 85 -33.81 -3.94 0.58
N ASP A 86 -33.69 -2.91 1.40
CA ASP A 86 -34.85 -2.27 2.06
C ASP A 86 -35.62 -1.29 1.15
N LYS A 87 -35.06 -0.89 0.01
CA LYS A 87 -35.69 0.10 -0.90
C LYS A 87 -36.41 -0.51 -2.12
N LYS A 88 -36.62 -1.83 -2.16
CA LYS A 88 -37.32 -2.53 -3.25
C LYS A 88 -38.55 -3.32 -2.80
N GLU A 89 -39.15 -2.97 -1.66
CA GLU A 89 -40.38 -3.62 -1.18
C GLU A 89 -41.49 -2.62 -0.84
N LYS A 90 -41.59 -1.54 -1.63
CA LYS A 90 -42.77 -0.68 -1.62
C LYS A 90 -43.02 -0.08 -2.99
N GLN A 91 -43.49 -0.90 -3.92
CA GLN A 91 -44.39 -0.53 -5.01
C GLN A 91 -45.15 -1.76 -5.50
#